data_AF-A0A2E3IN42-F1
#
_entry.id   AF-A0A2E3IN42-F1
#
_cell.length_a   1.000
_cell.length_b   1.000
_cell.length_c   1.000
_cell.angle_alpha   90.00
_cell.angle_beta   90.00
_cell.angle_gamma   90.00
#
_symmetry.space_group_name_H-M   'P 1'
#
loop_
_entity.id
_entity.type
_entity.pdbx_description
1 polymer ?
#
loop_
_entity_poly.entity_id
_entity_poly.type
_entity_poly.pdbx_seq_one_letter_code
_entity_poly.pdbx_strand_id
1 'polypeptide(L)'
;MGFSMSSVVENVAPGNSKKSGLSIDTSFSTSLNGVGISVSLDEDLAMTLGASYTMGNFGLTMYVNYAQADGGGKIGATMSF
;
A
#
# COMPACT_ATOMS: atom_id res chain seq x y z
N MET A 1 -15.86 1.13 9.72
CA MET A 1 -14.72 1.90 10.24
C MET A 1 -13.86 0.96 11.05
N GLY A 2 -12.71 0.57 10.52
CA GLY A 2 -11.82 -0.35 11.23
C GLY A 2 -10.38 -0.09 10.83
N PHE A 3 -9.49 -0.32 11.77
CA PHE A 3 -8.07 -0.43 11.51
C PHE A 3 -7.77 -1.85 11.06
N SER A 4 -6.92 -1.99 10.05
CA SER A 4 -6.40 -3.26 9.57
C SER A 4 -4.89 -3.23 9.63
N MET A 5 -4.30 -4.34 10.06
CA MET A 5 -2.86 -4.55 10.05
C MET A 5 -2.58 -5.91 9.42
N SER A 6 -1.60 -5.97 8.53
CA SER A 6 -1.14 -7.19 7.89
C SER A 6 0.38 -7.21 7.91
N SER A 7 0.96 -8.37 8.23
CA SER A 7 2.39 -8.60 8.13
C SER A 7 2.60 -9.92 7.42
N VAL A 8 3.41 -9.90 6.37
CA VAL A 8 3.81 -11.08 5.60
C VAL A 8 5.27 -11.35 5.94
N VAL A 9 5.55 -12.57 6.38
CA VAL A 9 6.91 -13.04 6.65
C VAL A 9 7.16 -14.22 5.75
N GLU A 10 8.15 -14.11 4.89
CA GLU A 10 8.47 -15.15 3.92
C GLU A 10 9.97 -15.32 3.73
N ASN A 11 10.37 -16.51 3.27
CA ASN A 11 11.75 -16.77 2.90
C ASN A 11 11.88 -16.75 1.38
N VAL A 12 12.66 -15.79 0.88
CA VAL A 12 12.82 -15.53 -0.54
C VAL A 12 14.07 -16.23 -1.07
N ALA A 13 13.86 -17.16 -2.01
CA ALA A 13 14.95 -17.86 -2.67
C ALA A 13 15.84 -16.90 -3.48
N PRO A 14 17.16 -17.19 -3.63
CA PRO A 14 18.03 -16.40 -4.48
C PRO A 14 17.49 -16.29 -5.91
N GLY A 15 17.38 -15.06 -6.42
CA GLY A 15 16.92 -14.78 -7.78
C GLY A 15 15.41 -14.53 -7.95
N ASN A 16 14.59 -14.72 -6.92
CA ASN A 16 13.14 -14.48 -6.99
C ASN A 16 12.74 -13.02 -6.72
N SER A 17 13.52 -12.27 -5.95
CA SER A 17 13.31 -10.85 -5.66
C SER A 17 14.64 -10.08 -5.60
N LYS A 18 14.58 -8.76 -5.39
CA LYS A 18 15.78 -7.90 -5.22
C LYS A 18 16.69 -8.38 -4.07
N LYS A 19 16.10 -9.03 -3.06
CA LYS A 19 16.78 -9.56 -1.88
C LYS A 19 16.38 -11.02 -1.64
N SER A 20 17.34 -11.82 -1.17
CA SER A 20 17.13 -13.21 -0.78
C SER A 20 17.23 -13.35 0.74
N GLY A 21 16.55 -14.34 1.30
CA GLY A 21 16.47 -14.59 2.73
C GLY A 21 15.12 -14.16 3.30
N LEU A 22 15.10 -13.82 4.58
CA LEU A 22 13.88 -13.43 5.28
C LEU A 22 13.40 -12.05 4.78
N SER A 23 12.18 -12.01 4.25
CA SER A 23 11.44 -10.79 3.90
C SER A 23 10.32 -10.57 4.91
N ILE A 24 10.12 -9.30 5.30
CA ILE A 24 9.04 -8.88 6.20
C ILE A 24 8.39 -7.64 5.62
N ASP A 25 7.15 -7.77 5.19
CA ASP A 25 6.34 -6.65 4.71
C ASP A 25 5.22 -6.38 5.70
N THR A 26 5.10 -5.15 6.18
CA THR A 26 4.06 -4.79 7.14
C THR A 26 3.25 -3.62 6.62
N SER A 27 1.92 -3.76 6.67
CA SER A 27 0.99 -2.71 6.29
C SER A 27 -0.02 -2.45 7.39
N PHE A 28 -0.36 -1.18 7.55
CA PHE A 28 -1.42 -0.69 8.39
C PHE A 28 -2.34 0.18 7.53
N SER A 29 -3.65 0.00 7.66
CA SER A 29 -4.62 0.80 6.93
C SER A 29 -5.87 1.08 7.75
N THR A 30 -6.56 2.15 7.39
CA THR A 30 -7.86 2.50 7.95
C THR A 30 -8.75 3.08 6.87
N SER A 31 -10.07 2.95 7.07
CA SER A 31 -11.05 3.59 6.21
C SER A 31 -12.12 4.30 7.03
N LEU A 32 -12.31 5.59 6.72
CA LEU A 32 -13.24 6.49 7.37
C LEU A 32 -14.05 7.24 6.29
N ASN A 33 -15.36 7.05 6.26
CA ASN A 33 -16.29 7.77 5.37
C ASN A 33 -15.86 7.78 3.89
N GLY A 34 -15.40 6.64 3.37
CA GLY A 34 -14.95 6.50 1.98
C GLY A 34 -13.52 6.98 1.72
N VAL A 35 -12.85 7.58 2.72
CA VAL A 35 -11.43 7.90 2.68
C VAL A 35 -10.63 6.71 3.22
N GLY A 36 -9.75 6.15 2.41
CA GLY A 36 -8.76 5.14 2.82
C GLY A 36 -7.42 5.80 3.11
N ILE A 37 -6.71 5.35 4.15
CA ILE A 37 -5.33 5.73 4.46
C ILE A 37 -4.53 4.45 4.70
N SER A 38 -3.33 4.36 4.16
CA SER A 38 -2.41 3.25 4.36
C SER A 38 -0.98 3.71 4.62
N VAL A 39 -0.27 2.93 5.43
CA VAL A 39 1.18 3.03 5.65
C VAL A 39 1.74 1.63 5.59
N SER A 40 2.85 1.44 4.86
CA SER A 40 3.55 0.16 4.84
C SER A 40 5.07 0.33 4.84
N LEU A 41 5.75 -0.71 5.31
CA LEU A 41 7.19 -0.88 5.26
C LEU A 41 7.46 -2.17 4.48
N ASP A 42 8.42 -2.10 3.56
CA ASP A 42 8.92 -3.25 2.81
C ASP A 42 10.12 -3.93 3.50
N GLU A 43 10.74 -4.92 2.84
CA GLU A 43 11.87 -5.68 3.35
C GLU A 43 13.16 -4.87 3.61
N ASP A 44 13.21 -3.65 3.09
CA ASP A 44 14.31 -2.70 3.25
C ASP A 44 13.92 -1.54 4.20
N LEU A 45 12.77 -1.66 4.87
CA LEU A 45 12.16 -0.63 5.70
C LEU A 45 11.85 0.66 4.91
N ALA A 46 11.70 0.57 3.59
CA ALA A 46 11.28 1.69 2.79
C ALA A 46 9.79 1.93 3.01
N MET A 47 9.46 3.17 3.37
CA MET A 47 8.08 3.52 3.69
C MET A 47 7.26 3.82 2.43
N THR A 48 6.04 3.30 2.41
CA THR A 48 4.98 3.69 1.48
C THR A 48 3.80 4.27 2.25
N LEU A 49 3.29 5.41 1.80
CA LEU A 49 2.06 6.03 2.29
C LEU A 49 1.04 6.10 1.17
N GLY A 50 -0.22 5.83 1.48
CA GLY A 50 -1.32 5.95 0.53
C GLY A 50 -2.53 6.64 1.16
N ALA A 51 -3.25 7.38 0.32
CA ALA A 51 -4.59 7.83 0.64
C ALA A 51 -5.49 7.67 -0.58
N SER A 52 -6.74 7.32 -0.37
CA SER A 52 -7.72 7.16 -1.43
C SER A 52 -9.09 7.68 -1.01
N TYR A 53 -9.92 8.02 -1.99
CA TYR A 53 -11.32 8.36 -1.78
C TYR A 53 -12.19 7.75 -2.87
N THR A 54 -13.23 7.01 -2.46
CA THR A 54 -14.21 6.43 -3.39
C THR A 54 -15.46 7.30 -3.43
N MET A 55 -15.75 7.86 -4.61
CA MET A 55 -16.87 8.74 -4.89
C MET A 55 -18.16 7.94 -5.12
N GLY A 56 -18.85 7.63 -4.03
CA GLY A 56 -20.19 7.06 -4.05
C GLY A 56 -20.30 5.70 -4.77
N ASN A 57 -21.53 5.36 -5.18
CA ASN A 57 -21.83 4.09 -5.85
C ASN A 57 -21.36 4.01 -7.32
N PHE A 58 -20.75 5.07 -7.86
CA PHE A 58 -20.31 5.14 -9.25
C PHE A 58 -18.94 4.51 -9.50
N GLY A 59 -18.31 3.94 -8.48
CA GLY A 59 -17.07 3.16 -8.63
C GLY A 59 -15.81 3.98 -8.92
N LEU A 60 -15.88 5.32 -8.87
CA LEU A 60 -14.72 6.19 -9.06
C LEU A 60 -13.89 6.27 -7.76
N THR A 61 -12.64 5.84 -7.81
CA THR A 61 -11.68 5.96 -6.71
C THR A 61 -10.51 6.85 -7.12
N MET A 62 -10.28 7.94 -6.41
CA MET A 62 -9.07 8.75 -6.54
C MET A 62 -8.05 8.28 -5.50
N TYR A 63 -6.76 8.34 -5.83
CA TYR A 63 -5.69 7.96 -4.91
C TYR A 63 -4.43 8.79 -5.09
N VAL A 64 -3.71 8.94 -3.99
CA VAL A 64 -2.34 9.46 -3.92
C VAL A 64 -1.50 8.45 -3.17
N ASN A 65 -0.29 8.20 -3.63
CA ASN A 65 0.67 7.33 -2.98
C ASN A 65 2.05 7.99 -2.98
N TYR A 66 2.83 7.75 -1.96
CA TYR A 66 4.26 8.04 -1.90
C TYR A 66 4.98 6.75 -1.55
N ALA A 67 6.01 6.38 -2.33
CA ALA A 67 6.82 5.21 -2.04
C ALA A 67 8.30 5.61 -2.08
N GLN A 68 9.00 5.43 -0.96
CA GLN A 68 10.42 5.73 -0.86
C GLN A 68 11.25 4.86 -1.81
N ALA A 69 10.88 3.58 -1.98
CA ALA A 69 11.54 2.65 -2.90
C ALA A 69 11.43 3.07 -4.38
N ASP A 70 10.39 3.82 -4.74
CA ASP A 70 10.16 4.35 -6.10
C ASP A 70 10.71 5.78 -6.29
N GLY A 71 11.30 6.37 -5.24
CA GLY A 71 11.88 7.71 -5.28
C GLY A 71 10.85 8.84 -5.44
N GLY A 72 9.56 8.61 -5.16
CA GLY A 72 8.57 9.67 -5.34
C GLY A 72 7.10 9.28 -5.12
N GLY A 73 6.24 10.26 -5.41
CA GLY A 73 4.79 10.14 -5.30
C GLY A 73 4.07 9.92 -6.63
N LYS A 74 2.90 9.30 -6.56
CA LYS A 74 1.98 9.02 -7.67
C LYS A 74 0.59 9.53 -7.29
N ILE A 75 -0.12 10.12 -8.24
CA ILE A 75 -1.54 10.48 -8.13
C ILE A 75 -2.30 9.84 -9.29
N GLY A 76 -3.50 9.33 -9.02
CA GLY A 76 -4.30 8.69 -10.05
C GLY A 76 -5.76 8.54 -9.66
N ALA A 77 -6.54 8.01 -10.60
CA ALA A 77 -7.92 7.65 -10.38
C ALA A 77 -8.27 6.38 -11.17
N THR A 78 -9.15 5.55 -10.61
CA THR A 78 -9.66 4.31 -11.20
C THR A 78 -11.17 4.38 -11.22
N MET A 79 -11.78 4.02 -12.36
CA MET A 79 -13.23 3.88 -12.50
C MET A 79 -13.54 2.39 -12.68
N SER A 80 -14.43 1.85 -11.85
CA SER A 80 -14.92 0.47 -11.95
C SER A 80 -16.40 0.45 -12.33
N PHE A 81 -16.79 -0.40 -13.30
CA PHE A 81 -18.16 -0.60 -13.78
C PHE A 81 -18.72 -1.97 -13.38
#